data_AF-A0A428QSB1-F1
#
_entry.id   AF-A0A428QSB1-F1
#
_cell.length_a   1.000
_cell.length_b   1.000
_cell.length_c   1.000
_cell.angle_alpha   90.00
_cell.angle_beta   90.00
_cell.angle_gamma   90.00
#
_symmetry.space_group_name_H-M   'P 1'
#
loop_
_entity.id
_entity.type
_entity.pdbx_description
1 polymer ?
#
loop_
_entity_poly.entity_id
_entity_poly.type
_entity_poly.pdbx_seq_one_letter_code
_entity_poly.pdbx_strand_id
1 'polypeptide(L)'
;MSAPDTPEAQTNGQNGTTQNGHNGVSTAQSNGAPKSPDSHEDGHNLLKHPTRIGTGLKERINKVKNGPPGGFDPTPLPDAPQGYTIRFIFHSASNLPPADFVTASSDPFLVATLRGTQPKRHKEDPDLVHRTRTIRRTTEPKWEEEWVVANVPPTGFTLKCRMYDEDFPDHDDRLGNVTIKIDRLSDTWKGLDETYKAKKRMMSKRAYFAKALTSVVNSNVHMTPVLHLSMELLGPSDPPYAQMYTVGPTTWVKHFSPLIGRIAGVKVNANAEDDAREEGNEQVDKNGKKKPRTQKYDFQANEMQLQGPVPPKLYHRFVEFRPIIASIYSSTGLRGKILNKALHSQHRRIYNFNQSTEYGDFDACSKEAALQFLKLVHFDEGGRIFTYVLTLDGMFRFTETGKEFGIDMLSKHTMHSDVETYIACSGEFFIRRLKHPVSSDEVHPKEQTHPNEPVSGGPPKTDPPHNPAYYQLVIDNDSGTYRPDKSTLPLLKEFLQKNFPELGIVVMHWEDKELQDMKEAQRTTKKSEGRMINMVMNRSQSSISSAESELDDREAGWEQGQKSKREAAYEALEDPHKVKDAVKTFVPGMRSERGESSK
;
A
#
# COMPACT_ATOMS: atom_id res chain seq x y z
N MET A 1 -48.44 8.91 42.52
CA MET A 1 -49.82 8.48 42.78
C MET A 1 -50.21 7.52 41.67
N SER A 2 -50.46 6.23 41.90
CA SER A 2 -50.39 5.46 43.15
C SER A 2 -50.16 3.98 42.82
N ALA A 3 -49.40 3.26 43.65
CA ALA A 3 -49.56 1.80 43.81
C ALA A 3 -50.77 1.55 44.76
N PRO A 4 -51.34 0.33 44.89
CA PRO A 4 -50.63 -0.87 45.37
C PRO A 4 -50.96 -2.11 44.48
N ASP A 5 -50.77 -3.38 44.84
CA ASP A 5 -50.34 -4.03 46.11
C ASP A 5 -49.65 -5.40 45.86
N THR A 6 -49.15 -6.01 46.93
CA THR A 6 -48.75 -7.44 46.99
C THR A 6 -49.83 -8.25 47.72
N PRO A 7 -49.81 -9.60 47.67
CA PRO A 7 -49.33 -10.28 48.88
C PRO A 7 -48.50 -11.56 48.63
N GLU A 8 -47.58 -11.82 49.56
CA GLU A 8 -46.92 -13.12 49.73
C GLU A 8 -47.81 -14.09 50.52
N ALA A 9 -47.56 -15.42 50.41
CA ALA A 9 -47.24 -16.28 51.56
C ALA A 9 -47.18 -17.79 51.20
N GLN A 10 -46.03 -18.42 51.48
CA GLN A 10 -45.87 -19.64 52.32
C GLN A 10 -46.45 -21.00 51.81
N THR A 11 -45.88 -22.18 52.08
CA THR A 11 -44.82 -22.61 53.03
C THR A 11 -44.20 -23.96 52.64
N ASN A 12 -42.98 -24.24 53.14
CA ASN A 12 -42.35 -25.52 53.58
C ASN A 12 -42.67 -26.88 52.89
N GLY A 13 -41.70 -27.80 52.71
CA GLY A 13 -40.26 -27.77 53.02
C GLY A 13 -39.68 -29.18 53.31
N GLN A 14 -38.33 -29.27 53.41
CA GLN A 14 -37.54 -30.40 53.99
C GLN A 14 -37.69 -31.80 53.34
N ASN A 15 -36.79 -32.78 53.48
CA ASN A 15 -35.32 -32.89 53.66
C ASN A 15 -34.98 -34.39 53.42
N GLY A 16 -33.79 -34.77 52.94
CA GLY A 16 -33.45 -36.21 52.88
C GLY A 16 -32.20 -36.59 52.10
N THR A 17 -31.04 -36.56 52.75
CA THR A 17 -29.74 -36.93 52.17
C THR A 17 -29.28 -38.30 52.67
N THR A 18 -28.90 -39.26 51.79
CA THR A 18 -27.86 -40.30 52.11
C THR A 18 -27.36 -41.13 50.91
N GLN A 19 -26.05 -41.03 50.67
CA GLN A 19 -25.02 -42.08 50.42
C GLN A 19 -25.26 -43.38 49.59
N ASN A 20 -24.39 -43.54 48.57
CA ASN A 20 -23.57 -44.70 48.15
C ASN A 20 -24.00 -46.17 48.42
N GLY A 21 -23.91 -47.01 47.36
CA GLY A 21 -23.80 -48.48 47.40
C GLY A 21 -23.30 -49.08 46.07
N HIS A 22 -22.63 -50.24 46.10
CA HIS A 22 -21.89 -50.85 44.95
C HIS A 22 -22.46 -52.24 44.54
N ASN A 23 -22.05 -52.74 43.36
CA ASN A 23 -22.02 -54.15 42.87
C ASN A 23 -23.26 -54.82 42.21
N GLY A 24 -22.98 -55.72 41.24
CA GLY A 24 -23.87 -56.75 40.65
C GLY A 24 -24.12 -56.58 39.13
N VAL A 25 -23.41 -57.17 38.16
CA VAL A 25 -23.12 -58.59 37.79
C VAL A 25 -24.19 -59.28 36.91
N SER A 26 -23.89 -59.35 35.59
CA SER A 26 -24.00 -60.47 34.62
C SER A 26 -25.28 -61.31 34.39
N THR A 27 -25.66 -61.46 33.11
CA THR A 27 -25.95 -62.71 32.32
C THR A 27 -26.53 -62.35 30.93
N ALA A 28 -26.44 -63.10 29.82
CA ALA A 28 -25.79 -64.37 29.41
C ALA A 28 -25.51 -64.36 27.87
N GLN A 29 -24.39 -64.89 27.36
CA GLN A 29 -24.21 -66.12 26.52
C GLN A 29 -24.91 -66.13 25.12
N SER A 30 -24.38 -66.74 24.03
CA SER A 30 -23.40 -67.84 23.90
C SER A 30 -22.61 -67.89 22.56
N ASN A 31 -21.35 -68.35 22.62
CA ASN A 31 -20.60 -69.30 21.74
C ASN A 31 -20.88 -69.44 20.21
N GLY A 32 -19.88 -69.70 19.34
CA GLY A 32 -18.45 -69.94 19.60
C GLY A 32 -17.65 -70.33 18.33
N ALA A 33 -16.35 -70.60 18.50
CA ALA A 33 -15.42 -71.16 17.50
C ALA A 33 -15.22 -72.69 17.77
N PRO A 34 -14.45 -73.51 17.00
CA PRO A 34 -12.99 -73.32 16.77
C PRO A 34 -12.35 -73.93 15.49
N LYS A 35 -11.00 -73.80 15.43
CA LYS A 35 -9.98 -74.58 14.68
C LYS A 35 -9.52 -74.12 13.28
N SER A 36 -8.22 -73.85 13.20
CA SER A 36 -7.34 -73.90 12.02
C SER A 36 -6.74 -75.30 11.82
N PRO A 37 -6.15 -75.57 10.64
CA PRO A 37 -4.72 -75.93 10.58
C PRO A 37 -3.95 -75.24 9.43
N ASP A 38 -2.61 -75.34 9.46
CA ASP A 38 -1.66 -74.72 8.52
C ASP A 38 -1.47 -75.47 7.19
N SER A 39 -1.14 -74.74 6.12
CA SER A 39 -0.14 -75.17 5.11
C SER A 39 0.39 -73.99 4.27
N HIS A 40 1.68 -74.02 3.91
CA HIS A 40 2.41 -72.99 3.16
C HIS A 40 2.09 -72.96 1.65
N GLU A 41 2.23 -71.79 1.01
CA GLU A 41 3.14 -71.57 -0.15
C GLU A 41 3.27 -70.06 -0.51
N ASP A 42 4.24 -69.71 -1.36
CA ASP A 42 4.88 -68.38 -1.46
C ASP A 42 4.13 -67.27 -2.24
N GLY A 43 4.47 -66.00 -1.98
CA GLY A 43 3.97 -64.87 -2.78
C GLY A 43 4.27 -63.43 -2.32
N HIS A 44 5.53 -63.00 -2.45
CA HIS A 44 6.02 -61.61 -2.56
C HIS A 44 5.26 -60.41 -1.90
N ASN A 45 5.96 -59.75 -0.96
CA ASN A 45 5.62 -58.40 -0.46
C ASN A 45 5.55 -57.33 -1.57
N LEU A 46 4.48 -56.53 -1.59
CA LEU A 46 4.47 -55.16 -2.14
C LEU A 46 3.51 -54.26 -1.34
N LEU A 47 4.01 -53.10 -0.93
CA LEU A 47 3.37 -52.21 0.06
C LEU A 47 2.16 -51.44 -0.52
N LYS A 48 1.07 -51.35 0.25
CA LYS A 48 -0.09 -50.52 -0.07
C LYS A 48 0.17 -49.03 0.22
N HIS A 49 0.09 -48.18 -0.80
CA HIS A 49 -0.05 -46.72 -0.63
C HIS A 49 -1.55 -46.32 -0.55
N PRO A 50 -1.95 -45.43 0.38
CA PRO A 50 -3.32 -44.92 0.46
C PRO A 50 -3.55 -43.73 -0.49
N THR A 51 -4.64 -43.77 -1.25
CA THR A 51 -5.06 -42.73 -2.21
C THR A 51 -5.76 -41.54 -1.54
N ARG A 52 -5.10 -40.37 -1.48
CA ARG A 52 -5.70 -39.08 -1.06
C ARG A 52 -5.25 -37.88 -1.92
N ILE A 53 -5.44 -37.96 -3.23
CA ILE A 53 -5.08 -36.86 -4.18
C ILE A 53 -6.31 -36.27 -4.91
N GLY A 54 -7.46 -36.94 -4.87
CA GLY A 54 -8.62 -36.61 -5.72
C GLY A 54 -9.49 -35.40 -5.34
N THR A 55 -9.43 -34.91 -4.09
CA THR A 55 -10.34 -33.84 -3.60
C THR A 55 -9.86 -32.44 -3.98
N GLY A 56 -8.62 -32.09 -3.63
CA GLY A 56 -8.07 -30.75 -3.86
C GLY A 56 -7.95 -30.35 -5.35
N LEU A 57 -7.89 -31.32 -6.27
CA LEU A 57 -7.89 -31.04 -7.71
C LEU A 57 -9.28 -30.60 -8.21
N LYS A 58 -10.36 -31.25 -7.77
CA LYS A 58 -11.74 -30.85 -8.11
C LYS A 58 -12.07 -29.47 -7.55
N GLU A 59 -11.60 -29.17 -6.34
CA GLU A 59 -11.77 -27.87 -5.68
C GLU A 59 -11.03 -26.74 -6.42
N ARG A 60 -9.82 -26.99 -6.92
CA ARG A 60 -9.09 -26.07 -7.81
C ARG A 60 -9.78 -25.87 -9.16
N ILE A 61 -10.28 -26.95 -9.78
CA ILE A 61 -10.99 -26.87 -11.06
C ILE A 61 -12.31 -26.09 -10.92
N ASN A 62 -13.04 -26.23 -9.80
CA ASN A 62 -14.22 -25.43 -9.53
C ASN A 62 -13.89 -23.95 -9.28
N LYS A 63 -12.76 -23.62 -8.62
CA LYS A 63 -12.30 -22.22 -8.52
C LYS A 63 -12.03 -21.61 -9.89
N VAL A 64 -11.42 -22.35 -10.83
CA VAL A 64 -11.15 -21.85 -12.19
C VAL A 64 -12.44 -21.60 -13.00
N LYS A 65 -13.56 -22.27 -12.68
CA LYS A 65 -14.86 -22.03 -13.34
C LYS A 65 -15.59 -20.75 -12.91
N ASN A 66 -15.20 -20.14 -11.79
CA ASN A 66 -15.91 -18.99 -11.21
C ASN A 66 -15.21 -17.63 -11.48
N GLY A 67 -14.30 -17.59 -12.45
CA GLY A 67 -13.40 -16.45 -12.66
C GLY A 67 -12.18 -16.47 -11.72
N PRO A 68 -11.16 -15.63 -11.98
CA PRO A 68 -10.00 -15.53 -11.10
C PRO A 68 -10.42 -14.94 -9.73
N PRO A 69 -9.89 -15.46 -8.60
CA PRO A 69 -10.32 -14.98 -7.29
C PRO A 69 -9.83 -13.54 -7.04
N GLY A 70 -10.77 -12.67 -6.68
CA GLY A 70 -10.59 -11.25 -6.37
C GLY A 70 -11.74 -10.41 -6.91
N GLY A 71 -11.64 -9.09 -6.81
CA GLY A 71 -12.72 -8.15 -7.14
C GLY A 71 -13.50 -7.73 -5.90
N PHE A 72 -14.77 -7.36 -6.08
CA PHE A 72 -15.66 -7.01 -4.98
C PHE A 72 -15.87 -8.19 -4.03
N ASP A 73 -15.66 -7.95 -2.73
CA ASP A 73 -15.88 -8.93 -1.68
C ASP A 73 -17.11 -8.52 -0.84
N PRO A 74 -18.21 -9.28 -0.90
CA PRO A 74 -19.46 -8.95 -0.19
C PRO A 74 -19.42 -9.32 1.30
N THR A 75 -18.30 -9.78 1.85
CA THR A 75 -18.18 -10.15 3.27
C THR A 75 -18.59 -8.97 4.16
N PRO A 76 -19.61 -9.11 5.03
CA PRO A 76 -20.07 -8.01 5.88
C PRO A 76 -19.01 -7.64 6.93
N LEU A 77 -19.17 -6.49 7.59
CA LEU A 77 -18.40 -6.28 8.83
C LEU A 77 -18.85 -7.31 9.87
N PRO A 78 -17.93 -7.85 10.70
CA PRO A 78 -18.31 -8.68 11.83
C PRO A 78 -19.04 -7.83 12.89
N ASP A 79 -19.86 -8.46 13.72
CA ASP A 79 -20.49 -7.76 14.84
C ASP A 79 -19.42 -7.33 15.87
N ALA A 80 -19.45 -6.06 16.25
CA ALA A 80 -18.57 -5.49 17.27
C ALA A 80 -19.35 -4.55 18.20
N PRO A 81 -19.01 -4.49 19.51
CA PRO A 81 -19.55 -3.47 20.40
C PRO A 81 -19.04 -2.08 19.99
N GLN A 82 -19.73 -1.03 20.45
CA GLN A 82 -19.30 0.35 20.25
C GLN A 82 -17.85 0.54 20.71
N GLY A 83 -17.01 1.07 19.82
CA GLY A 83 -15.63 1.40 20.11
C GLY A 83 -15.46 2.82 20.66
N TYR A 84 -14.21 3.20 20.87
CA TYR A 84 -13.81 4.51 21.36
C TYR A 84 -12.98 5.27 20.34
N THR A 85 -13.14 6.60 20.34
CA THR A 85 -12.32 7.52 19.57
C THR A 85 -11.14 7.95 20.44
N ILE A 86 -9.92 7.67 19.97
CA ILE A 86 -8.68 7.95 20.68
C ILE A 86 -7.82 8.90 19.86
N ARG A 87 -7.33 9.96 20.51
CA ARG A 87 -6.26 10.81 20.00
C ARG A 87 -4.92 10.30 20.51
N PHE A 88 -4.06 9.85 19.62
CA PHE A 88 -2.64 9.59 19.88
C PHE A 88 -1.84 10.86 19.58
N ILE A 89 -0.86 11.21 20.42
CA ILE A 89 0.05 12.33 20.14
C ILE A 89 1.49 11.85 20.24
N PHE A 90 2.21 11.95 19.13
CA PHE A 90 3.61 11.57 19.00
C PHE A 90 4.48 12.79 19.30
N HIS A 91 4.76 13.07 20.57
CA HIS A 91 5.51 14.25 20.99
C HIS A 91 6.95 14.24 20.44
N SER A 92 7.78 13.32 20.94
CA SER A 92 9.21 13.33 20.65
C SER A 92 9.88 11.98 20.86
N ALA A 93 11.10 11.84 20.33
CA ALA A 93 12.01 10.78 20.77
C ALA A 93 13.36 11.37 21.19
N SER A 94 14.04 10.68 22.09
CA SER A 94 15.38 11.04 22.55
C SER A 94 16.34 9.86 22.48
N ASN A 95 17.63 10.17 22.50
CA ASN A 95 18.73 9.22 22.49
C ASN A 95 18.68 8.25 21.31
N LEU A 96 18.23 8.71 20.13
CA LEU A 96 18.28 7.89 18.92
C LEU A 96 19.73 7.58 18.52
N PRO A 97 20.02 6.43 17.87
CA PRO A 97 21.30 6.22 17.21
C PRO A 97 21.55 7.30 16.15
N PRO A 98 22.77 7.86 16.05
CA PRO A 98 23.20 8.45 14.79
C PRO A 98 23.33 7.33 13.75
N ALA A 99 23.04 7.65 12.50
CA ALA A 99 23.09 6.72 11.37
C ALA A 99 24.05 7.23 10.29
N ASP A 100 24.16 8.54 10.10
CA ASP A 100 25.29 9.16 9.40
C ASP A 100 26.48 9.35 10.36
N PHE A 101 27.63 8.80 9.95
CA PHE A 101 28.89 8.87 10.67
C PHE A 101 29.56 10.26 10.60
N VAL A 102 29.32 11.03 9.53
CA VAL A 102 30.01 12.32 9.30
C VAL A 102 29.36 13.43 10.11
N THR A 103 28.02 13.50 10.08
CA THR A 103 27.26 14.49 10.87
C THR A 103 26.91 14.04 12.28
N ALA A 104 27.15 12.76 12.63
CA ALA A 104 26.70 12.13 13.87
C ALA A 104 25.20 12.36 14.16
N SER A 105 24.39 12.32 13.10
CA SER A 105 22.96 12.61 13.14
C SER A 105 22.13 11.52 12.44
N SER A 106 20.82 11.72 12.43
CA SER A 106 19.83 10.91 11.72
C SER A 106 18.75 11.83 11.15
N ASP A 107 17.98 11.34 10.19
CA ASP A 107 16.74 11.93 9.69
C ASP A 107 15.54 11.11 10.22
N PRO A 108 15.22 11.16 11.53
CA PRO A 108 14.25 10.26 12.13
C PRO A 108 12.78 10.54 11.78
N PHE A 109 12.05 9.45 11.57
CA PHE A 109 10.59 9.40 11.52
C PHE A 109 10.04 8.20 12.30
N LEU A 110 8.75 8.23 12.62
CA LEU A 110 8.06 7.18 13.38
C LEU A 110 6.93 6.58 12.55
N VAL A 111 6.85 5.24 12.53
CA VAL A 111 5.73 4.48 11.97
C VAL A 111 5.00 3.79 13.11
N ALA A 112 3.78 4.24 13.38
CA ALA A 112 2.85 3.66 14.33
C ALA A 112 1.93 2.67 13.63
N THR A 113 1.90 1.41 14.08
CA THR A 113 0.91 0.41 13.63
C THR A 113 -0.07 0.14 14.77
N LEU A 114 -1.36 0.40 14.56
CA LEU A 114 -2.42 0.15 15.54
C LEU A 114 -3.16 -1.16 15.21
N ARG A 115 -3.34 -2.01 16.24
CA ARG A 115 -4.03 -3.29 16.14
C ARG A 115 -5.08 -3.42 17.24
N GLY A 116 -6.35 -3.35 16.86
CA GLY A 116 -7.47 -3.67 17.74
C GLY A 116 -7.54 -5.17 18.05
N THR A 117 -8.33 -5.51 19.06
CA THR A 117 -8.66 -6.90 19.44
C THR A 117 -9.88 -7.46 18.70
N GLN A 118 -10.63 -6.62 17.98
CA GLN A 118 -11.80 -7.05 17.19
C GLN A 118 -11.42 -7.93 16.00
N PRO A 119 -12.29 -8.86 15.58
CA PRO A 119 -12.06 -9.65 14.37
C PRO A 119 -12.01 -8.73 13.14
N LYS A 120 -11.09 -9.04 12.23
CA LYS A 120 -11.05 -8.51 10.87
C LYS A 120 -12.01 -9.33 9.98
N ARG A 121 -12.40 -8.82 8.81
CA ARG A 121 -13.17 -9.63 7.83
C ARG A 121 -12.31 -10.77 7.33
N HIS A 122 -11.09 -10.42 6.92
CA HIS A 122 -10.08 -11.35 6.45
C HIS A 122 -8.76 -11.13 7.21
N LYS A 123 -7.93 -12.16 7.27
CA LYS A 123 -6.63 -12.08 7.97
C LYS A 123 -5.66 -11.12 7.27
N GLU A 124 -5.85 -10.98 5.97
CA GLU A 124 -5.10 -10.14 5.05
C GLU A 124 -5.60 -8.68 5.03
N ASP A 125 -6.61 -8.32 5.83
CA ASP A 125 -6.98 -6.91 6.02
C ASP A 125 -5.79 -6.13 6.61
N PRO A 126 -5.44 -4.94 6.08
CA PRO A 126 -4.37 -4.11 6.61
C PRO A 126 -4.59 -3.72 8.08
N ASP A 127 -3.51 -3.43 8.78
CA ASP A 127 -3.57 -2.71 10.07
C ASP A 127 -3.63 -1.22 9.78
N LEU A 128 -4.17 -0.42 10.72
CA LEU A 128 -4.05 1.03 10.60
C LEU A 128 -2.59 1.46 10.85
N VAL A 129 -2.07 2.32 9.98
CA VAL A 129 -0.69 2.79 10.01
C VAL A 129 -0.64 4.30 9.87
N HIS A 130 0.03 4.95 10.80
CA HIS A 130 0.35 6.37 10.74
C HIS A 130 1.88 6.55 10.68
N ARG A 131 2.35 7.49 9.85
CA ARG A 131 3.75 7.85 9.68
C ARG A 131 3.93 9.33 10.01
N THR A 132 4.75 9.65 11.00
CA THR A 132 5.10 11.04 11.32
C THR A 132 6.03 11.64 10.27
N ARG A 133 6.15 12.97 10.23
CA ARG A 133 7.09 13.69 9.37
C ARG A 133 8.54 13.33 9.71
N THR A 134 9.41 13.42 8.71
CA THR A 134 10.86 13.24 8.88
C THR A 134 11.45 14.53 9.45
N ILE A 135 11.98 14.50 10.68
CA ILE A 135 12.74 15.63 11.22
C ILE A 135 14.20 15.43 10.82
N ARG A 136 14.78 16.41 10.12
CA ARG A 136 16.13 16.25 9.54
C ARG A 136 17.24 16.51 10.56
N ARG A 137 18.34 15.76 10.42
CA ARG A 137 19.64 15.97 11.09
C ARG A 137 19.56 16.11 12.61
N THR A 138 18.81 15.23 13.26
CA THR A 138 18.63 15.19 14.72
C THR A 138 18.57 13.77 15.27
N THR A 139 19.11 13.55 16.47
CA THR A 139 18.89 12.33 17.27
C THR A 139 17.82 12.53 18.36
N GLU A 140 17.25 13.73 18.43
CA GLU A 140 16.27 14.22 19.40
C GLU A 140 15.07 14.86 18.65
N PRO A 141 14.31 14.10 17.82
CA PRO A 141 13.20 14.66 17.07
C PRO A 141 12.03 15.05 17.97
N LYS A 142 11.40 16.16 17.63
CA LYS A 142 10.07 16.55 18.10
C LYS A 142 9.15 16.57 16.89
N TRP A 143 8.12 15.73 16.92
CA TRP A 143 7.10 15.67 15.88
C TRP A 143 5.90 16.52 16.29
N GLU A 144 5.42 16.35 17.53
CA GLU A 144 4.19 16.94 18.05
C GLU A 144 2.98 16.66 17.13
N GLU A 145 2.96 15.46 16.52
CA GLU A 145 1.96 15.05 15.53
C GLU A 145 0.83 14.26 16.17
N GLU A 146 -0.42 14.63 15.85
CA GLU A 146 -1.62 13.95 16.32
C GLU A 146 -2.08 12.87 15.32
N TRP A 147 -2.74 11.84 15.84
CA TRP A 147 -3.48 10.86 15.05
C TRP A 147 -4.74 10.44 15.80
N VAL A 148 -5.90 10.74 15.24
CA VAL A 148 -7.21 10.47 15.82
C VAL A 148 -7.84 9.28 15.11
N VAL A 149 -8.10 8.20 15.85
CA VAL A 149 -8.68 6.95 15.35
C VAL A 149 -10.00 6.68 16.05
N ALA A 150 -11.05 6.42 15.27
CA ALA A 150 -12.35 5.98 15.77
C ALA A 150 -12.44 4.45 15.80
N ASN A 151 -13.44 3.94 16.54
CA ASN A 151 -13.79 2.53 16.67
C ASN A 151 -12.67 1.65 17.23
N VAL A 152 -11.82 2.20 18.11
CA VAL A 152 -10.84 1.41 18.86
C VAL A 152 -11.59 0.53 19.87
N PRO A 153 -11.43 -0.81 19.86
CA PRO A 153 -12.34 -1.69 20.59
C PRO A 153 -12.19 -1.61 22.12
N PRO A 154 -13.30 -1.74 22.89
CA PRO A 154 -13.28 -1.67 24.36
C PRO A 154 -12.45 -2.79 25.01
N THR A 155 -12.25 -3.90 24.29
CA THR A 155 -11.39 -5.03 24.67
C THR A 155 -9.89 -4.77 24.47
N GLY A 156 -9.50 -3.53 24.17
CA GLY A 156 -8.11 -3.11 24.13
C GLY A 156 -7.43 -3.25 22.78
N PHE A 157 -6.19 -2.73 22.70
CA PHE A 157 -5.41 -2.63 21.47
C PHE A 157 -3.90 -2.75 21.73
N THR A 158 -3.14 -2.92 20.65
CA THR A 158 -1.67 -2.83 20.64
C THR A 158 -1.23 -1.74 19.68
N LEU A 159 -0.49 -0.76 20.18
CA LEU A 159 0.19 0.26 19.37
C LEU A 159 1.67 -0.08 19.25
N LYS A 160 2.17 -0.19 18.02
CA LYS A 160 3.57 -0.54 17.73
C LYS A 160 4.28 0.59 17.00
N CYS A 161 5.04 1.36 17.74
CA CYS A 161 5.82 2.49 17.23
C CYS A 161 7.23 2.02 16.86
N ARG A 162 7.56 2.07 15.56
CA ARG A 162 8.92 1.81 15.05
C ARG A 162 9.54 3.13 14.62
N MET A 163 10.72 3.45 15.13
CA MET A 163 11.48 4.63 14.71
C MET A 163 12.51 4.20 13.67
N TYR A 164 12.65 5.00 12.62
CA TYR A 164 13.50 4.76 11.45
C TYR A 164 14.27 6.01 11.09
N ASP A 165 15.37 5.80 10.38
CA ASP A 165 16.16 6.83 9.71
C ASP A 165 15.77 6.90 8.23
N GLU A 166 15.55 8.08 7.66
CA GLU A 166 15.14 8.26 6.26
C GLU A 166 16.35 8.26 5.30
N ASP A 167 16.76 7.06 4.91
CA ASP A 167 17.99 6.77 4.16
C ASP A 167 17.74 6.69 2.63
N PHE A 168 17.43 7.80 1.94
CA PHE A 168 17.27 7.80 0.47
C PHE A 168 18.62 7.96 -0.26
N PRO A 169 19.00 7.08 -1.23
CA PRO A 169 18.20 6.07 -1.92
C PRO A 169 18.41 4.62 -1.44
N ASP A 170 18.97 4.42 -0.24
CA ASP A 170 19.25 3.11 0.35
C ASP A 170 18.00 2.55 1.07
N HIS A 171 18.15 1.97 2.27
CA HIS A 171 17.05 1.36 3.03
C HIS A 171 17.03 1.90 4.45
N ASP A 172 15.91 2.51 4.82
CA ASP A 172 15.59 3.06 6.14
C ASP A 172 16.12 2.21 7.29
N ASP A 173 17.02 2.78 8.08
CA ASP A 173 17.67 2.06 9.17
C ASP A 173 16.83 2.14 10.44
N ARG A 174 16.52 0.98 11.05
CA ARG A 174 15.65 0.98 12.25
C ARG A 174 16.40 1.47 13.49
N LEU A 175 15.99 2.64 13.97
CA LEU A 175 16.53 3.34 15.14
C LEU A 175 15.95 2.83 16.47
N GLY A 176 14.72 2.30 16.46
CA GLY A 176 14.10 1.76 17.68
C GLY A 176 12.72 1.11 17.46
N ASN A 177 12.21 0.47 18.52
CA ASN A 177 10.88 -0.12 18.55
C ASN A 177 10.30 -0.09 19.97
N VAL A 178 9.11 0.49 20.10
CA VAL A 178 8.25 0.51 21.28
C VAL A 178 6.97 -0.24 20.95
N THR A 179 6.39 -0.94 21.93
CA THR A 179 5.12 -1.64 21.75
C THR A 179 4.32 -1.49 23.03
N ILE A 180 3.23 -0.73 22.93
CA ILE A 180 2.31 -0.41 24.02
C ILE A 180 1.10 -1.31 23.84
N LYS A 181 0.62 -1.92 24.93
CA LYS A 181 -0.57 -2.77 24.94
C LYS A 181 -1.51 -2.23 26.01
N ILE A 182 -2.73 -1.87 25.60
CA ILE A 182 -3.81 -1.45 26.49
C ILE A 182 -4.82 -2.59 26.51
N ASP A 183 -5.05 -3.19 27.68
CA ASP A 183 -5.87 -4.40 27.81
C ASP A 183 -7.38 -4.14 27.88
N ARG A 184 -7.79 -2.91 28.25
CA ARG A 184 -9.20 -2.51 28.29
C ARG A 184 -9.34 -1.00 28.17
N LEU A 185 -10.40 -0.57 27.50
CA LEU A 185 -10.87 0.80 27.47
C LEU A 185 -12.26 0.90 28.10
N SER A 186 -12.55 2.06 28.67
CA SER A 186 -13.81 2.40 29.32
C SER A 186 -13.97 3.92 29.31
N ASP A 187 -15.19 4.42 29.51
CA ASP A 187 -15.49 5.87 29.55
C ASP A 187 -14.68 6.61 30.63
N THR A 188 -14.24 5.88 31.67
CA THR A 188 -13.40 6.36 32.77
C THR A 188 -11.90 6.25 32.53
N TRP A 189 -11.45 5.79 31.36
CA TRP A 189 -10.02 5.68 31.04
C TRP A 189 -9.41 7.07 30.81
N LYS A 190 -8.50 7.46 31.68
CA LYS A 190 -7.97 8.84 31.79
C LYS A 190 -6.99 9.26 30.69
N GLY A 191 -6.76 8.42 29.68
CA GLY A 191 -5.60 8.55 28.81
C GLY A 191 -4.28 8.18 29.49
N LEU A 192 -3.18 8.42 28.80
CA LEU A 192 -1.81 8.24 29.25
C LEU A 192 -0.95 9.37 28.67
N ASP A 193 0.06 9.82 29.41
CA ASP A 193 1.17 10.64 28.90
C ASP A 193 2.46 10.05 29.48
N GLU A 194 3.20 9.31 28.65
CA GLU A 194 4.27 8.43 29.14
C GLU A 194 5.51 8.38 28.23
N THR A 195 6.63 8.01 28.87
CA THR A 195 7.96 7.97 28.27
C THR A 195 8.47 6.52 28.22
N TYR A 196 8.53 5.95 27.02
CA TYR A 196 8.76 4.53 26.77
C TYR A 196 10.18 4.23 26.28
N LYS A 197 10.89 3.35 26.98
CA LYS A 197 12.25 2.90 26.59
C LYS A 197 12.19 1.88 25.44
N ALA A 198 12.86 2.17 24.32
CA ALA A 198 12.87 1.35 23.13
C ALA A 198 13.73 0.08 23.26
N LYS A 199 13.31 -1.00 22.59
CA LYS A 199 13.99 -2.30 22.63
C LYS A 199 15.26 -2.32 21.75
N LYS A 200 16.43 -2.03 22.35
CA LYS A 200 17.76 -2.03 21.70
C LYS A 200 18.03 -3.19 20.74
N ARG A 201 17.62 -4.42 21.09
CA ARG A 201 17.83 -5.64 20.29
C ARG A 201 17.13 -5.66 18.91
N MET A 202 16.33 -4.63 18.60
CA MET A 202 15.60 -4.51 17.34
C MET A 202 16.09 -3.35 16.45
N MET A 203 17.17 -2.67 16.86
CA MET A 203 17.88 -1.70 16.01
C MET A 203 18.57 -2.43 14.84
N SER A 204 18.80 -1.74 13.73
CA SER A 204 19.56 -2.34 12.62
C SER A 204 21.03 -2.56 12.99
N LYS A 205 21.72 -3.44 12.25
CA LYS A 205 23.16 -3.69 12.47
C LYS A 205 24.01 -2.45 12.18
N ARG A 206 23.62 -1.64 11.19
CA ARG A 206 24.28 -0.37 10.83
C ARG A 206 24.14 0.65 11.97
N ALA A 207 22.92 0.97 12.37
CA ALA A 207 22.64 1.90 13.48
C ALA A 207 23.25 1.44 14.82
N TYR A 208 23.27 0.14 15.10
CA TYR A 208 23.95 -0.40 16.29
C TYR A 208 25.47 -0.19 16.24
N PHE A 209 26.11 -0.44 15.09
CA PHE A 209 27.56 -0.28 14.93
C PHE A 209 27.98 1.21 14.95
N ALA A 210 27.19 2.08 14.31
CA ALA A 210 27.35 3.52 14.39
C ALA A 210 27.30 4.00 15.86
N LYS A 211 26.24 3.66 16.59
CA LYS A 211 26.09 4.03 18.00
C LYS A 211 27.18 3.47 18.91
N ALA A 212 27.67 2.26 18.63
CA ALA A 212 28.78 1.67 19.38
C ALA A 212 30.07 2.51 19.22
N LEU A 213 30.43 2.88 17.98
CA LEU A 213 31.57 3.75 17.72
C LEU A 213 31.40 5.14 18.34
N THR A 214 30.24 5.78 18.20
CA THR A 214 29.97 7.09 18.83
C THR A 214 30.11 7.05 20.35
N SER A 215 29.70 5.97 21.01
CA SER A 215 29.82 5.82 22.47
C SER A 215 31.25 5.66 22.99
N VAL A 216 32.19 5.23 22.13
CA VAL A 216 33.63 5.17 22.45
C VAL A 216 34.27 6.58 22.37
N VAL A 217 33.72 7.46 21.52
CA VAL A 217 34.19 8.85 21.35
C VAL A 217 33.54 9.80 22.37
N ASN A 218 32.26 9.61 22.70
CA ASN A 218 31.52 10.41 23.67
C ASN A 218 30.95 9.53 24.81
N SER A 219 31.58 9.62 25.99
CA SER A 219 31.22 8.85 27.19
C SER A 219 29.88 9.22 27.84
N ASN A 220 29.22 10.30 27.39
CA ASN A 220 27.94 10.80 27.93
C ASN A 220 26.69 10.37 27.14
N VAL A 221 26.80 9.52 26.10
CA VAL A 221 25.62 9.15 25.28
C VAL A 221 24.82 8.01 25.93
N HIS A 222 23.61 8.31 26.43
CA HIS A 222 22.73 7.28 26.95
C HIS A 222 22.28 6.32 25.83
N MET A 223 22.60 5.03 25.98
CA MET A 223 22.45 4.08 24.87
C MET A 223 21.00 3.70 24.49
N THR A 224 20.00 3.98 25.34
CA THR A 224 18.62 3.50 25.14
C THR A 224 17.79 4.58 24.44
N PRO A 225 17.30 4.37 23.21
CA PRO A 225 16.34 5.30 22.61
C PRO A 225 15.05 5.33 23.44
N VAL A 226 14.40 6.49 23.50
CA VAL A 226 13.20 6.72 24.30
C VAL A 226 12.15 7.45 23.46
N LEU A 227 10.89 7.06 23.56
CA LEU A 227 9.75 7.67 22.88
C LEU A 227 8.83 8.31 23.91
N HIS A 228 8.49 9.59 23.75
CA HIS A 228 7.46 10.28 24.50
C HIS A 228 6.17 10.31 23.67
N LEU A 229 5.08 9.79 24.23
CA LEU A 229 3.80 9.63 23.55
C LEU A 229 2.67 9.76 24.55
N SER A 230 1.63 10.50 24.18
CA SER A 230 0.37 10.54 24.91
C SER A 230 -0.80 9.94 24.11
N MET A 231 -1.86 9.59 24.84
CA MET A 231 -3.09 9.02 24.33
C MET A 231 -4.26 9.60 25.12
N GLU A 232 -5.28 10.10 24.44
CA GLU A 232 -6.45 10.71 25.06
C GLU A 232 -7.74 10.07 24.55
N LEU A 233 -8.71 9.89 25.46
CA LEU A 233 -10.04 9.42 25.13
C LEU A 233 -10.92 10.61 24.72
N LEU A 234 -11.37 10.65 23.47
CA LEU A 234 -12.30 11.69 23.01
C LEU A 234 -13.76 11.32 23.29
N GLY A 235 -14.07 10.04 23.42
CA GLY A 235 -15.41 9.53 23.72
C GLY A 235 -15.76 8.24 22.98
N PRO A 236 -17.01 7.75 23.09
CA PRO A 236 -17.50 6.66 22.27
C PRO A 236 -17.54 7.05 20.79
N SER A 237 -17.32 6.08 19.90
CA SER A 237 -17.35 6.28 18.45
C SER A 237 -18.73 6.01 17.84
N ASP A 238 -19.00 6.63 16.70
CA ASP A 238 -20.17 6.37 15.87
C ASP A 238 -20.03 5.06 15.04
N PRO A 239 -21.13 4.53 14.47
CA PRO A 239 -21.08 3.40 13.53
C PRO A 239 -20.02 3.58 12.42
N PRO A 240 -19.37 2.49 11.96
CA PRO A 240 -19.89 1.12 11.98
C PRO A 240 -19.25 0.16 13.02
N TYR A 241 -18.56 0.66 14.04
CA TYR A 241 -17.98 -0.07 15.19
C TYR A 241 -16.88 -1.10 14.90
N ALA A 242 -17.09 -2.03 13.97
CA ALA A 242 -16.14 -3.10 13.63
C ALA A 242 -15.01 -2.67 12.68
N GLN A 243 -15.06 -1.44 12.17
CA GLN A 243 -14.05 -0.83 11.32
C GLN A 243 -13.40 0.32 12.09
N MET A 244 -12.17 0.12 12.56
CA MET A 244 -11.30 1.24 12.95
C MET A 244 -10.99 2.07 11.71
N TYR A 245 -10.92 3.40 11.85
CA TYR A 245 -10.52 4.31 10.78
C TYR A 245 -9.91 5.60 11.33
N THR A 246 -9.04 6.22 10.54
CA THR A 246 -8.48 7.55 10.78
C THR A 246 -9.56 8.63 10.60
N VAL A 247 -9.83 9.37 11.67
CA VAL A 247 -10.73 10.53 11.70
C VAL A 247 -9.99 11.79 11.23
N GLY A 248 -8.70 11.88 11.56
CA GLY A 248 -7.79 12.97 11.22
C GLY A 248 -6.50 12.92 12.06
N PRO A 249 -5.66 13.97 12.03
CA PRO A 249 -5.71 15.09 11.10
C PRO A 249 -5.70 14.63 9.63
N THR A 250 -6.36 15.39 8.77
CA THR A 250 -6.34 15.12 7.32
C THR A 250 -5.18 15.87 6.68
N THR A 251 -4.37 15.15 5.90
CA THR A 251 -3.06 15.60 5.46
C THR A 251 -2.86 15.33 3.97
N TRP A 252 -1.89 16.01 3.38
CA TRP A 252 -1.42 15.74 2.02
C TRP A 252 0.10 15.67 1.96
N VAL A 253 0.60 14.85 1.04
CA VAL A 253 2.02 14.74 0.71
C VAL A 253 2.16 14.72 -0.80
N LYS A 254 3.17 15.45 -1.30
CA LYS A 254 3.52 15.54 -2.70
C LYS A 254 5.00 15.19 -2.85
N HIS A 255 5.23 14.00 -3.38
CA HIS A 255 6.54 13.42 -3.60
C HIS A 255 7.04 13.77 -4.99
N PHE A 256 8.33 14.09 -5.06
CA PHE A 256 9.05 14.29 -6.31
C PHE A 256 10.09 13.18 -6.46
N SER A 257 9.98 12.38 -7.53
CA SER A 257 10.94 11.32 -7.82
C SER A 257 11.84 11.71 -8.99
N PRO A 258 13.10 12.12 -8.74
CA PRO A 258 14.07 12.50 -9.79
C PRO A 258 14.62 11.30 -10.60
N LEU A 259 14.03 10.11 -10.40
CA LEU A 259 14.64 8.83 -10.75
C LEU A 259 13.84 7.96 -11.72
N ILE A 260 12.71 8.42 -12.24
CA ILE A 260 12.00 7.71 -13.33
C ILE A 260 12.81 7.72 -14.62
N GLY A 261 13.61 8.76 -14.88
CA GLY A 261 14.66 8.72 -15.91
C GLY A 261 15.57 7.49 -15.77
N ARG A 262 16.03 7.15 -14.56
CA ARG A 262 16.85 5.94 -14.32
C ARG A 262 16.07 4.63 -14.44
N ILE A 263 14.75 4.61 -14.25
CA ILE A 263 13.92 3.41 -14.46
C ILE A 263 13.77 3.16 -15.98
N ALA A 264 13.54 4.22 -16.75
CA ALA A 264 13.53 4.22 -18.21
C ALA A 264 14.95 4.15 -18.86
N GLY A 265 15.98 3.75 -18.12
CA GLY A 265 17.34 3.51 -18.64
C GLY A 265 18.23 4.75 -18.85
N VAL A 266 17.75 5.96 -18.53
CA VAL A 266 18.55 7.20 -18.60
C VAL A 266 19.44 7.34 -17.36
N LYS A 267 20.76 7.34 -17.55
CA LYS A 267 21.71 7.64 -16.47
C LYS A 267 21.59 9.13 -16.06
N VAL A 268 20.84 9.40 -15.01
CA VAL A 268 20.94 10.66 -14.25
C VAL A 268 22.18 10.56 -13.34
N ASN A 269 23.06 11.56 -13.35
CA ASN A 269 24.28 11.60 -12.53
C ASN A 269 23.96 11.42 -11.03
N ALA A 270 24.91 10.89 -10.26
CA ALA A 270 24.66 10.42 -8.90
C ALA A 270 24.85 11.49 -7.80
N ASN A 271 25.54 12.59 -8.12
CA ASN A 271 26.01 13.57 -7.14
C ASN A 271 25.27 14.90 -7.35
N ALA A 272 24.63 15.42 -6.31
CA ALA A 272 23.99 16.74 -6.37
C ALA A 272 25.02 17.90 -6.38
N GLU A 273 26.24 17.66 -5.89
CA GLU A 273 27.29 18.68 -5.76
C GLU A 273 28.06 18.96 -7.06
N ASP A 274 28.09 18.01 -8.01
CA ASP A 274 28.74 18.22 -9.32
C ASP A 274 27.92 19.18 -10.21
N ASP A 275 26.59 19.19 -10.06
CA ASP A 275 25.68 20.04 -10.85
C ASP A 275 25.72 21.52 -10.41
N ALA A 276 26.11 21.82 -9.17
CA ALA A 276 26.23 23.19 -8.64
C ALA A 276 27.39 24.00 -9.27
N ARG A 277 28.21 23.37 -10.14
CA ARG A 277 29.30 24.01 -10.87
C ARG A 277 28.97 24.33 -12.33
N GLU A 278 27.77 23.97 -12.82
CA GLU A 278 27.31 24.31 -14.18
C GLU A 278 26.44 25.58 -14.26
N GLU A 279 26.25 26.31 -13.15
CA GLU A 279 25.75 27.70 -13.18
C GLU A 279 26.83 28.66 -13.71
N GLY A 280 27.16 28.60 -15.01
CA GLY A 280 28.00 29.62 -15.63
C GLY A 280 28.65 29.34 -16.99
N ASN A 281 28.57 28.14 -17.58
CA ASN A 281 29.26 27.85 -18.85
C ASN A 281 28.35 27.22 -19.91
N GLU A 282 28.17 27.92 -21.03
CA GLU A 282 27.56 27.40 -22.25
C GLU A 282 28.48 26.33 -22.88
N GLN A 283 28.32 25.07 -22.51
CA GLN A 283 29.06 23.97 -23.16
C GLN A 283 28.55 23.71 -24.59
N VAL A 284 29.19 24.38 -25.54
CA VAL A 284 29.11 24.07 -26.97
C VAL A 284 29.78 22.72 -27.23
N ASP A 285 29.18 21.87 -28.07
CA ASP A 285 29.87 20.66 -28.53
C ASP A 285 31.01 20.99 -29.53
N LYS A 286 31.87 20.01 -29.83
CA LYS A 286 33.01 20.21 -30.76
C LYS A 286 32.59 20.57 -32.20
N ASN A 287 31.30 20.57 -32.52
CA ASN A 287 30.73 20.87 -33.84
C ASN A 287 29.81 22.11 -33.83
N GLY A 288 29.82 22.94 -32.77
CA GLY A 288 29.11 24.21 -32.74
C GLY A 288 27.59 24.12 -32.54
N LYS A 289 27.04 22.94 -32.19
CA LYS A 289 25.61 22.78 -31.93
C LYS A 289 25.31 23.00 -30.45
N LYS A 290 24.31 23.85 -30.18
CA LYS A 290 23.75 24.02 -28.83
C LYS A 290 23.09 22.71 -28.40
N LYS A 291 23.60 22.09 -27.32
CA LYS A 291 22.86 21.00 -26.65
C LYS A 291 21.51 21.56 -26.16
N PRO A 292 20.39 20.85 -26.38
CA PRO A 292 19.12 21.26 -25.79
C PRO A 292 19.22 21.22 -24.25
N ARG A 293 18.67 22.23 -23.56
CA ARG A 293 18.58 22.24 -22.08
C ARG A 293 17.79 21.00 -21.64
N THR A 294 18.47 20.02 -21.08
CA THR A 294 17.85 18.90 -20.38
C THR A 294 17.22 19.40 -19.08
N GLN A 295 15.95 19.82 -19.16
CA GLN A 295 15.15 20.08 -17.97
C GLN A 295 14.96 18.76 -17.21
N LYS A 296 15.41 18.71 -15.95
CA LYS A 296 15.02 17.64 -15.03
C LYS A 296 13.51 17.75 -14.83
N TYR A 297 12.79 16.69 -15.20
CA TYR A 297 11.39 16.52 -14.83
C TYR A 297 11.33 15.52 -13.69
N ASP A 298 10.89 16.01 -12.53
CA ASP A 298 10.61 15.17 -11.38
C ASP A 298 9.17 14.64 -11.49
N PHE A 299 9.01 13.33 -11.37
CA PHE A 299 7.69 12.71 -11.37
C PHE A 299 6.96 13.04 -10.06
N GLN A 300 5.73 13.55 -10.17
CA GLN A 300 4.88 13.89 -9.04
C GLN A 300 3.99 12.71 -8.63
N ALA A 301 4.12 12.26 -7.39
CA ALA A 301 3.19 11.34 -6.76
C ALA A 301 2.54 12.02 -5.55
N ASN A 302 1.24 11.79 -5.37
CA ASN A 302 0.44 12.46 -4.35
C ASN A 302 -0.18 11.44 -3.40
N GLU A 303 -0.24 11.81 -2.12
CA GLU A 303 -1.02 11.17 -1.07
C GLU A 303 -1.95 12.23 -0.45
N MET A 304 -3.19 11.86 -0.15
CA MET A 304 -4.12 12.64 0.68
C MET A 304 -4.81 11.71 1.67
N GLN A 305 -4.62 11.94 2.96
CA GLN A 305 -5.40 11.26 4.00
C GLN A 305 -6.76 11.93 4.09
N LEU A 306 -7.80 11.24 3.62
CA LEU A 306 -9.19 11.69 3.72
C LEU A 306 -9.81 11.22 5.05
N GLN A 307 -10.90 11.86 5.47
CA GLN A 307 -11.58 11.48 6.71
C GLN A 307 -12.46 10.25 6.48
N GLY A 308 -12.27 9.23 7.33
CA GLY A 308 -13.10 8.04 7.34
C GLY A 308 -14.48 8.22 8.02
N PRO A 309 -15.27 7.12 8.15
CA PRO A 309 -14.98 5.80 7.60
C PRO A 309 -15.17 5.79 6.09
N VAL A 310 -14.37 4.99 5.39
CA VAL A 310 -14.73 4.54 4.04
C VAL A 310 -15.98 3.65 4.14
N PRO A 311 -17.04 3.84 3.32
CA PRO A 311 -18.22 3.00 3.28
C PRO A 311 -17.89 1.49 3.30
N PRO A 312 -18.46 0.67 4.21
CA PRO A 312 -18.05 -0.73 4.39
C PRO A 312 -18.21 -1.66 3.18
N LYS A 313 -18.92 -1.25 2.13
CA LYS A 313 -19.06 -2.00 0.86
C LYS A 313 -18.02 -1.59 -0.20
N LEU A 314 -17.26 -0.52 0.00
CA LEU A 314 -16.04 -0.26 -0.77
C LEU A 314 -14.95 -1.17 -0.22
N TYR A 315 -14.96 -2.42 -0.68
CA TYR A 315 -14.11 -3.48 -0.17
C TYR A 315 -13.77 -4.46 -1.30
N HIS A 316 -12.54 -4.33 -1.80
CA HIS A 316 -12.11 -4.99 -3.04
C HIS A 316 -10.79 -5.72 -2.81
N ARG A 317 -10.82 -7.02 -3.08
CA ARG A 317 -9.64 -7.89 -3.06
C ARG A 317 -8.88 -7.78 -4.36
N PHE A 318 -7.56 -7.81 -4.28
CA PHE A 318 -6.68 -8.05 -5.41
C PHE A 318 -7.10 -9.31 -6.23
N VAL A 319 -7.06 -9.22 -7.56
CA VAL A 319 -7.47 -10.24 -8.54
C VAL A 319 -6.29 -11.09 -9.03
N GLU A 320 -6.27 -12.37 -8.67
CA GLU A 320 -5.24 -13.36 -9.04
C GLU A 320 -5.37 -13.85 -10.51
N PHE A 321 -5.46 -12.95 -11.50
CA PHE A 321 -5.73 -13.32 -12.90
C PHE A 321 -4.54 -13.93 -13.66
N ARG A 322 -3.31 -13.85 -13.14
CA ARG A 322 -2.15 -14.63 -13.64
C ARG A 322 -1.39 -15.28 -12.47
N PRO A 323 -0.83 -16.50 -12.63
CA PRO A 323 -0.11 -17.21 -11.56
C PRO A 323 1.06 -16.44 -10.94
N ILE A 324 1.73 -15.58 -11.73
CA ILE A 324 2.80 -14.70 -11.24
C ILE A 324 2.28 -13.72 -10.20
N ILE A 325 1.06 -13.21 -10.37
CA ILE A 325 0.50 -12.20 -9.47
C ILE A 325 0.05 -12.84 -8.16
N ALA A 326 -0.45 -14.08 -8.16
CA ALA A 326 -0.60 -14.85 -6.92
C ALA A 326 0.75 -15.02 -6.17
N SER A 327 1.86 -15.20 -6.89
CA SER A 327 3.20 -15.30 -6.28
C SER A 327 3.74 -13.99 -5.68
N ILE A 328 3.22 -12.84 -6.11
CA ILE A 328 3.53 -11.52 -5.54
C ILE A 328 2.99 -11.41 -4.10
N TYR A 329 1.72 -11.78 -3.91
CA TYR A 329 1.03 -11.61 -2.64
C TYR A 329 1.29 -12.77 -1.68
N SER A 330 1.55 -13.99 -2.18
CA SER A 330 1.74 -15.16 -1.32
C SER A 330 3.06 -15.19 -0.56
N SER A 331 4.09 -14.43 -0.98
CA SER A 331 5.47 -14.44 -0.45
C SER A 331 6.14 -15.83 -0.37
N THR A 332 5.57 -16.84 -1.05
CA THR A 332 6.02 -18.23 -1.04
C THR A 332 7.02 -18.51 -2.16
N GLY A 333 8.07 -19.27 -1.83
CA GLY A 333 9.19 -19.53 -2.74
C GLY A 333 10.15 -18.34 -2.90
N LEU A 334 11.33 -18.59 -3.46
CA LEU A 334 12.39 -17.58 -3.60
C LEU A 334 11.97 -16.45 -4.56
N ARG A 335 11.36 -16.81 -5.70
CA ARG A 335 10.83 -15.87 -6.71
C ARG A 335 9.79 -14.92 -6.14
N GLY A 336 8.77 -15.43 -5.44
CA GLY A 336 7.72 -14.62 -4.83
C GLY A 336 8.26 -13.59 -3.83
N LYS A 337 9.22 -13.99 -2.97
CA LYS A 337 9.88 -13.08 -2.02
C LYS A 337 10.69 -11.98 -2.71
N ILE A 338 11.40 -12.30 -3.80
CA ILE A 338 12.16 -11.31 -4.57
C ILE A 338 11.20 -10.32 -5.24
N LEU A 339 10.11 -10.80 -5.84
CA LEU A 339 9.14 -9.99 -6.56
C LEU A 339 8.35 -9.07 -5.63
N ASN A 340 7.84 -9.60 -4.52
CA ASN A 340 7.22 -8.84 -3.44
C ASN A 340 8.14 -7.73 -2.92
N LYS A 341 9.41 -8.06 -2.60
CA LYS A 341 10.40 -7.07 -2.15
C LYS A 341 10.71 -6.00 -3.22
N ALA A 342 10.69 -6.36 -4.50
CA ALA A 342 10.91 -5.41 -5.59
C ALA A 342 9.76 -4.38 -5.71
N LEU A 343 8.51 -4.81 -5.53
CA LEU A 343 7.34 -3.92 -5.54
C LEU A 343 7.32 -2.94 -4.35
N HIS A 344 7.52 -3.44 -3.12
CA HIS A 344 7.71 -2.57 -1.95
C HIS A 344 8.94 -1.65 -2.07
N SER A 345 9.88 -1.96 -2.99
CA SER A 345 10.99 -1.06 -3.34
C SER A 345 10.63 -0.05 -4.44
N GLN A 346 9.64 -0.33 -5.29
CA GLN A 346 9.08 0.63 -6.25
C GLN A 346 8.20 1.65 -5.53
N HIS A 347 7.27 1.18 -4.68
CA HIS A 347 6.40 2.04 -3.87
C HIS A 347 7.23 3.05 -3.08
N ARG A 348 8.17 2.58 -2.24
CA ARG A 348 9.08 3.45 -1.48
C ARG A 348 9.98 4.36 -2.31
N ARG A 349 10.22 4.07 -3.59
CA ARG A 349 11.01 4.96 -4.47
C ARG A 349 10.16 6.07 -5.11
N ILE A 350 8.86 5.84 -5.24
CA ILE A 350 7.89 6.83 -5.71
C ILE A 350 7.43 7.69 -4.52
N TYR A 351 6.97 7.05 -3.45
CA TYR A 351 6.54 7.64 -2.18
C TYR A 351 7.70 7.76 -1.17
N ASN A 352 8.87 8.21 -1.64
CA ASN A 352 10.02 8.50 -0.76
C ASN A 352 9.84 9.87 -0.10
N PHE A 353 10.34 10.06 1.13
CA PHE A 353 10.36 11.37 1.77
C PHE A 353 11.77 11.93 1.67
N ASN A 354 12.07 12.62 0.57
CA ASN A 354 13.34 13.32 0.35
C ASN A 354 13.24 14.81 0.77
N GLN A 355 14.25 15.61 0.42
CA GLN A 355 14.28 17.05 0.73
C GLN A 355 13.32 17.90 -0.12
N SER A 356 12.88 17.42 -1.28
CA SER A 356 11.89 18.12 -2.12
C SER A 356 10.44 17.72 -1.82
N THR A 357 10.21 16.76 -0.93
CA THR A 357 8.86 16.29 -0.57
C THR A 357 8.09 17.40 0.15
N GLU A 358 7.05 17.91 -0.49
CA GLU A 358 6.12 18.89 0.09
C GLU A 358 5.05 18.14 0.91
N TYR A 359 4.58 18.73 2.00
CA TYR A 359 3.51 18.19 2.83
C TYR A 359 2.75 19.32 3.51
N GLY A 360 1.54 19.00 3.99
CA GLY A 360 0.75 19.91 4.81
C GLY A 360 -0.54 19.26 5.27
N ASP A 361 -1.35 20.07 5.95
CA ASP A 361 -2.62 19.66 6.54
C ASP A 361 -3.76 20.44 5.84
N PHE A 362 -5.00 19.99 6.02
CA PHE A 362 -6.21 20.73 5.64
C PHE A 362 -7.37 20.35 6.55
N ASP A 363 -8.36 21.23 6.71
CA ASP A 363 -9.58 20.93 7.46
C ASP A 363 -10.36 19.79 6.79
N ALA A 364 -10.73 18.77 7.56
CA ALA A 364 -11.46 17.60 7.07
C ALA A 364 -12.84 17.96 6.49
N CYS A 365 -13.25 17.30 5.40
CA CYS A 365 -14.54 17.51 4.75
C CYS A 365 -14.87 19.00 4.48
N SER A 366 -13.91 19.74 3.92
CA SER A 366 -13.98 21.21 3.76
C SER A 366 -13.70 21.68 2.33
N LYS A 367 -14.04 22.95 2.06
CA LYS A 367 -13.64 23.64 0.81
C LYS A 367 -12.12 23.70 0.63
N GLU A 368 -11.36 23.74 1.72
CA GLU A 368 -9.89 23.68 1.68
C GLU A 368 -9.41 22.33 1.17
N ALA A 369 -9.98 21.23 1.64
CA ALA A 369 -9.66 19.88 1.15
C ALA A 369 -9.88 19.76 -0.37
N ALA A 370 -10.99 20.30 -0.87
CA ALA A 370 -11.30 20.33 -2.30
C ALA A 370 -10.33 21.21 -3.11
N LEU A 371 -9.96 22.38 -2.61
CA LEU A 371 -8.96 23.27 -3.23
C LEU A 371 -7.56 22.66 -3.23
N GLN A 372 -7.16 22.01 -2.14
CA GLN A 372 -5.86 21.35 -2.01
C GLN A 372 -5.79 20.11 -2.91
N PHE A 373 -6.87 19.34 -3.05
CA PHE A 373 -6.97 18.31 -4.08
C PHE A 373 -6.77 18.89 -5.48
N LEU A 374 -7.55 19.92 -5.85
CA LEU A 374 -7.45 20.58 -7.16
C LEU A 374 -6.05 21.13 -7.46
N LYS A 375 -5.33 21.61 -6.44
CA LYS A 375 -3.92 22.05 -6.55
C LYS A 375 -2.96 20.90 -6.87
N LEU A 376 -3.15 19.72 -6.28
CA LEU A 376 -2.33 18.53 -6.56
C LEU A 376 -2.58 17.96 -7.96
N VAL A 377 -3.74 18.22 -8.55
CA VAL A 377 -4.13 17.78 -9.91
C VAL A 377 -4.14 18.92 -10.94
N HIS A 378 -3.55 20.07 -10.60
CA HIS A 378 -3.33 21.21 -11.48
C HIS A 378 -4.58 21.87 -12.09
N PHE A 379 -5.74 21.85 -11.43
CA PHE A 379 -6.94 22.63 -11.83
C PHE A 379 -7.34 22.49 -13.33
N ASP A 380 -7.36 21.27 -13.87
CA ASP A 380 -7.67 20.98 -15.29
C ASP A 380 -6.62 21.51 -16.31
N GLU A 381 -5.38 21.78 -15.88
CA GLU A 381 -4.28 22.16 -16.78
C GLU A 381 -3.70 20.96 -17.54
N GLY A 382 -3.72 21.01 -18.87
CA GLY A 382 -2.88 20.17 -19.73
C GLY A 382 -3.44 18.79 -20.05
N GLY A 383 -4.75 18.58 -19.91
CA GLY A 383 -5.43 17.34 -20.34
C GLY A 383 -5.06 16.08 -19.54
N ARG A 384 -4.75 16.25 -18.26
CA ARG A 384 -4.17 15.20 -17.41
C ARG A 384 -5.20 14.16 -16.97
N ILE A 385 -4.81 12.90 -17.07
CA ILE A 385 -5.49 11.75 -16.45
C ILE A 385 -4.58 11.24 -15.33
N PHE A 386 -5.17 10.77 -14.24
CA PHE A 386 -4.45 10.25 -13.08
C PHE A 386 -4.92 8.83 -12.76
N THR A 387 -3.98 7.94 -12.42
CA THR A 387 -4.29 6.61 -11.86
C THR A 387 -4.34 6.74 -10.34
N TYR A 388 -5.31 6.09 -9.68
CA TYR A 388 -5.52 6.23 -8.24
C TYR A 388 -5.78 4.91 -7.49
N VAL A 389 -5.49 4.90 -6.18
CA VAL A 389 -5.98 3.92 -5.21
C VAL A 389 -6.50 4.66 -3.97
N LEU A 390 -7.65 4.23 -3.46
CA LEU A 390 -8.20 4.56 -2.15
C LEU A 390 -8.03 3.35 -1.22
N THR A 391 -7.33 3.51 -0.10
CA THR A 391 -7.18 2.43 0.90
C THR A 391 -8.40 2.32 1.80
N LEU A 392 -8.50 1.23 2.58
CA LEU A 392 -9.58 1.04 3.57
C LEU A 392 -9.58 2.08 4.70
N ASP A 393 -8.46 2.77 4.92
CA ASP A 393 -8.32 3.84 5.91
C ASP A 393 -8.52 5.25 5.30
N GLY A 394 -8.98 5.35 4.04
CA GLY A 394 -9.24 6.63 3.39
C GLY A 394 -8.00 7.35 2.85
N MET A 395 -6.83 6.71 2.81
CA MET A 395 -5.66 7.26 2.12
C MET A 395 -5.87 7.20 0.61
N PHE A 396 -5.92 8.37 -0.04
CA PHE A 396 -6.12 8.53 -1.48
C PHE A 396 -4.78 8.84 -2.15
N ARG A 397 -4.29 7.90 -2.96
CA ARG A 397 -2.98 7.96 -3.63
C ARG A 397 -3.17 8.05 -5.13
N PHE A 398 -2.44 8.96 -5.78
CA PHE A 398 -2.54 9.12 -7.24
C PHE A 398 -1.30 9.73 -7.88
N THR A 399 -1.05 9.38 -9.15
CA THR A 399 -0.02 9.95 -10.03
C THR A 399 -0.58 10.20 -11.41
N GLU A 400 0.01 11.14 -12.15
CA GLU A 400 -0.36 11.38 -13.55
C GLU A 400 -0.06 10.17 -14.45
N THR A 401 -0.98 9.86 -15.35
CA THR A 401 -0.91 8.75 -16.30
C THR A 401 -0.39 9.23 -17.66
N GLY A 402 0.59 8.50 -18.19
CA GLY A 402 1.21 8.81 -19.48
C GLY A 402 2.17 7.70 -19.92
N LYS A 403 2.40 7.58 -21.24
CA LYS A 403 3.37 6.62 -21.81
C LYS A 403 4.81 7.02 -21.48
N GLU A 404 5.04 8.32 -21.34
CA GLU A 404 6.30 8.98 -21.03
C GLU A 404 6.91 8.61 -19.67
N PHE A 405 6.14 8.07 -18.73
CA PHE A 405 6.63 7.77 -17.37
C PHE A 405 7.26 6.37 -17.24
N GLY A 406 7.05 5.47 -18.20
CA GLY A 406 7.75 4.18 -18.27
C GLY A 406 7.58 3.24 -17.05
N ILE A 407 6.53 3.45 -16.24
CA ILE A 407 6.24 2.65 -15.05
C ILE A 407 5.45 1.39 -15.45
N ASP A 408 6.11 0.48 -16.17
CA ASP A 408 5.58 -0.85 -16.49
C ASP A 408 6.57 -1.95 -16.09
N MET A 409 6.60 -2.22 -14.78
CA MET A 409 6.84 -3.57 -14.27
C MET A 409 5.90 -3.78 -13.09
N LEU A 410 4.70 -4.29 -13.41
CA LEU A 410 3.56 -4.60 -12.54
C LEU A 410 2.66 -3.39 -12.23
N SER A 411 1.36 -3.58 -12.48
CA SER A 411 0.29 -2.57 -12.48
C SER A 411 0.44 -1.38 -11.52
N LYS A 412 0.21 -0.17 -12.07
CA LYS A 412 0.21 1.12 -11.35
C LYS A 412 -0.60 1.07 -10.04
N HIS A 413 -1.76 0.41 -10.04
CA HIS A 413 -2.58 0.23 -8.82
C HIS A 413 -1.88 -0.59 -7.73
N THR A 414 -1.15 -1.64 -8.10
CA THR A 414 -0.33 -2.44 -7.15
C THR A 414 0.78 -1.58 -6.53
N MET A 415 1.37 -0.68 -7.32
CA MET A 415 2.40 0.25 -6.82
C MET A 415 1.80 1.28 -5.85
N HIS A 416 0.66 1.90 -6.17
CA HIS A 416 -0.02 2.82 -5.26
C HIS A 416 -0.49 2.15 -3.96
N SER A 417 -0.96 0.90 -4.03
CA SER A 417 -1.45 0.16 -2.87
C SER A 417 -0.33 -0.33 -1.93
N ASP A 418 0.95 -0.21 -2.30
CA ASP A 418 2.07 -0.94 -1.66
C ASP A 418 1.81 -2.46 -1.56
N VAL A 419 1.20 -3.05 -2.59
CA VAL A 419 0.86 -4.48 -2.64
C VAL A 419 -0.16 -4.89 -1.55
N GLU A 420 -1.04 -3.98 -1.13
CA GLU A 420 -2.11 -4.31 -0.17
C GLU A 420 -3.16 -5.25 -0.76
N THR A 421 -3.58 -6.25 0.01
CA THR A 421 -4.47 -7.32 -0.48
C THR A 421 -5.90 -6.85 -0.64
N TYR A 422 -6.35 -5.93 0.24
CA TYR A 422 -7.66 -5.31 0.20
C TYR A 422 -7.55 -3.79 0.17
N ILE A 423 -8.34 -3.16 -0.70
CA ILE A 423 -8.45 -1.71 -0.85
C ILE A 423 -9.93 -1.29 -0.89
N ALA A 424 -10.19 0.02 -0.81
CA ALA A 424 -11.53 0.56 -0.92
C ALA A 424 -11.99 0.63 -2.39
N CYS A 425 -11.21 1.29 -3.24
CA CYS A 425 -11.47 1.42 -4.68
C CYS A 425 -10.19 1.84 -5.42
N SER A 426 -10.17 1.69 -6.74
CA SER A 426 -9.05 2.09 -7.60
C SER A 426 -9.48 2.18 -9.05
N GLY A 427 -8.91 3.11 -9.80
CA GLY A 427 -9.24 3.32 -11.20
C GLY A 427 -8.38 4.43 -11.81
N GLU A 428 -8.99 5.21 -12.69
CA GLU A 428 -8.47 6.48 -13.20
C GLU A 428 -9.44 7.63 -12.92
N PHE A 429 -8.95 8.87 -13.00
CA PHE A 429 -9.76 10.07 -12.97
C PHE A 429 -9.15 11.20 -13.79
N PHE A 430 -9.94 12.22 -14.09
CA PHE A 430 -9.50 13.52 -14.58
C PHE A 430 -10.37 14.64 -13.99
N ILE A 431 -9.89 15.88 -14.10
CA ILE A 431 -10.70 17.07 -13.78
C ILE A 431 -11.30 17.62 -15.07
N ARG A 432 -12.48 18.21 -14.98
CA ARG A 432 -13.18 18.91 -16.06
C ARG A 432 -13.65 20.27 -15.56
N ARG A 433 -13.23 21.37 -16.20
CA ARG A 433 -13.65 22.73 -15.82
C ARG A 433 -14.99 23.11 -16.47
N LEU A 434 -15.86 23.70 -15.66
CA LEU A 434 -17.16 24.28 -16.01
C LEU A 434 -17.02 25.77 -16.33
N LYS A 435 -17.92 26.30 -17.14
CA LYS A 435 -18.02 27.75 -17.42
C LYS A 435 -18.44 28.59 -16.22
N HIS A 436 -19.33 28.07 -15.37
CA HIS A 436 -19.90 28.76 -14.23
C HIS A 436 -19.78 27.91 -12.94
N PRO A 437 -19.75 28.53 -11.75
CA PRO A 437 -19.50 27.83 -10.49
C PRO A 437 -20.77 27.15 -9.97
N VAL A 438 -21.16 26.03 -10.58
CA VAL A 438 -22.43 25.34 -10.29
C VAL A 438 -22.27 24.03 -9.52
N SER A 439 -21.04 23.57 -9.24
CA SER A 439 -20.76 22.32 -8.51
C SER A 439 -21.48 21.08 -9.07
N SER A 440 -21.78 21.08 -10.38
CA SER A 440 -22.64 20.06 -10.99
C SER A 440 -22.04 18.66 -10.82
N ASP A 441 -22.88 17.70 -10.49
CA ASP A 441 -22.55 16.27 -10.41
C ASP A 441 -23.17 15.46 -11.56
N GLU A 442 -23.68 16.17 -12.59
CA GLU A 442 -24.22 15.63 -13.83
C GLU A 442 -23.10 15.32 -14.84
N VAL A 443 -23.26 14.22 -15.59
CA VAL A 443 -22.34 13.84 -16.68
C VAL A 443 -22.41 14.84 -17.84
N HIS A 444 -23.60 15.37 -18.11
CA HIS A 444 -23.85 16.46 -19.06
C HIS A 444 -24.38 17.70 -18.33
N PRO A 445 -23.51 18.55 -17.72
CA PRO A 445 -23.96 19.81 -17.17
C PRO A 445 -24.52 20.70 -18.30
N LYS A 446 -25.49 21.55 -17.98
CA LYS A 446 -26.12 22.52 -18.92
C LYS A 446 -25.19 23.68 -19.31
N GLU A 447 -23.89 23.50 -19.13
CA GLU A 447 -22.84 24.51 -19.20
C GLU A 447 -21.70 24.00 -20.07
N GLN A 448 -20.97 24.93 -20.68
CA GLN A 448 -19.80 24.59 -21.49
C GLN A 448 -18.69 24.00 -20.61
N THR A 449 -18.01 22.95 -21.09
CA THR A 449 -16.98 22.23 -20.34
C THR A 449 -15.69 22.09 -21.12
N HIS A 450 -14.55 22.31 -20.46
CA HIS A 450 -13.22 22.02 -21.00
C HIS A 450 -12.84 20.56 -20.72
N PRO A 451 -12.24 19.80 -21.66
CA PRO A 451 -11.72 20.23 -22.96
C PRO A 451 -12.70 20.22 -24.14
N ASN A 452 -13.93 19.72 -23.97
CA ASN A 452 -14.89 19.55 -25.07
C ASN A 452 -15.20 20.86 -25.81
N GLU A 453 -15.27 21.97 -25.08
CA GLU A 453 -15.47 23.32 -25.59
C GLU A 453 -14.45 24.31 -24.97
N PRO A 454 -14.02 25.35 -25.70
CA PRO A 454 -13.09 26.35 -25.19
C PRO A 454 -13.77 27.28 -24.18
N VAL A 455 -13.56 27.03 -22.88
CA VAL A 455 -14.09 27.86 -21.79
C VAL A 455 -13.13 29.02 -21.46
N SER A 456 -13.63 30.25 -21.40
CA SER A 456 -12.84 31.43 -20.99
C SER A 456 -12.43 31.39 -19.50
N GLY A 457 -11.36 32.10 -19.13
CA GLY A 457 -10.99 32.32 -17.71
C GLY A 457 -10.46 31.07 -16.99
N GLY A 458 -9.42 30.44 -17.54
CA GLY A 458 -8.64 29.39 -16.89
C GLY A 458 -7.47 28.93 -17.77
N PRO A 459 -6.77 27.85 -17.38
CA PRO A 459 -5.73 27.23 -18.19
C PRO A 459 -6.24 26.86 -19.60
N PRO A 460 -5.35 26.87 -20.61
CA PRO A 460 -3.91 27.17 -20.54
C PRO A 460 -3.56 28.67 -20.66
N LYS A 461 -4.56 29.58 -20.74
CA LYS A 461 -4.34 31.00 -21.12
C LYS A 461 -4.33 32.00 -19.96
N THR A 462 -5.02 31.69 -18.87
CA THR A 462 -5.08 32.51 -17.65
C THR A 462 -5.00 31.60 -16.42
N ASP A 463 -4.75 32.19 -15.26
CA ASP A 463 -4.72 31.44 -13.99
C ASP A 463 -6.05 30.70 -13.73
N PRO A 464 -6.01 29.52 -13.07
CA PRO A 464 -7.20 28.76 -12.74
C PRO A 464 -8.09 29.46 -11.69
N PRO A 465 -9.42 29.46 -11.86
CA PRO A 465 -10.33 29.88 -10.81
C PRO A 465 -10.12 29.10 -9.51
N HIS A 466 -9.80 29.79 -8.42
CA HIS A 466 -9.60 29.19 -7.08
C HIS A 466 -10.92 28.96 -6.33
N ASN A 467 -11.87 28.26 -6.97
CA ASN A 467 -13.16 27.91 -6.38
C ASN A 467 -13.62 26.52 -6.88
N PRO A 468 -13.83 25.50 -6.01
CA PRO A 468 -14.10 24.13 -6.44
C PRO A 468 -15.37 23.98 -7.28
N ALA A 469 -16.35 24.86 -7.10
CA ALA A 469 -17.60 24.87 -7.86
C ALA A 469 -17.45 25.03 -9.39
N TYR A 470 -16.29 25.50 -9.87
CA TYR A 470 -15.96 25.53 -11.30
C TYR A 470 -15.47 24.18 -11.85
N TYR A 471 -15.34 23.13 -11.04
CA TYR A 471 -14.70 21.88 -11.45
C TYR A 471 -15.58 20.66 -11.17
N GLN A 472 -15.36 19.65 -11.99
CA GLN A 472 -15.84 18.30 -11.77
C GLN A 472 -14.66 17.33 -11.70
N LEU A 473 -14.65 16.46 -10.71
CA LEU A 473 -13.88 15.22 -10.70
C LEU A 473 -14.69 14.16 -11.45
N VAL A 474 -14.18 13.70 -12.59
CA VAL A 474 -14.71 12.53 -13.31
C VAL A 474 -13.83 11.34 -12.97
N ILE A 475 -14.38 10.34 -12.28
CA ILE A 475 -13.65 9.21 -11.71
C ILE A 475 -14.31 7.87 -12.04
N ASP A 476 -13.49 6.83 -12.24
CA ASP A 476 -13.93 5.51 -12.65
C ASP A 476 -13.35 4.36 -11.79
N ASN A 477 -13.67 3.13 -12.17
CA ASN A 477 -13.14 1.87 -11.61
C ASN A 477 -12.24 1.09 -12.57
N ASP A 478 -11.50 1.77 -13.46
CA ASP A 478 -10.58 1.18 -14.44
C ASP A 478 -9.30 0.65 -13.76
N SER A 479 -9.42 -0.52 -13.12
CA SER A 479 -8.28 -1.22 -12.51
C SER A 479 -8.22 -2.69 -12.90
N GLY A 480 -7.23 -3.05 -13.71
CA GLY A 480 -6.95 -4.45 -14.03
C GLY A 480 -6.58 -5.32 -12.82
N THR A 481 -6.06 -4.72 -11.73
CA THR A 481 -5.58 -5.41 -10.52
C THR A 481 -6.68 -5.69 -9.49
N TYR A 482 -7.59 -4.74 -9.26
CA TYR A 482 -8.61 -4.86 -8.21
C TYR A 482 -10.03 -4.94 -8.75
N ARG A 483 -10.25 -4.51 -10.00
CA ARG A 483 -11.55 -4.54 -10.71
C ARG A 483 -12.75 -4.19 -9.83
N PRO A 484 -12.83 -2.98 -9.25
CA PRO A 484 -13.93 -2.62 -8.37
C PRO A 484 -15.28 -2.75 -9.07
N ASP A 485 -16.33 -3.20 -8.36
CA ASP A 485 -17.61 -3.51 -9.01
C ASP A 485 -18.46 -2.25 -9.27
N LYS A 486 -19.20 -2.23 -10.40
CA LYS A 486 -20.06 -1.10 -10.81
C LYS A 486 -21.11 -0.72 -9.75
N SER A 487 -21.60 -1.68 -8.95
CA SER A 487 -22.56 -1.42 -7.87
C SER A 487 -21.98 -0.60 -6.71
N THR A 488 -20.66 -0.50 -6.59
CA THR A 488 -20.00 0.25 -5.50
C THR A 488 -19.74 1.72 -5.84
N LEU A 489 -19.83 2.11 -7.11
CA LEU A 489 -19.58 3.47 -7.60
C LEU A 489 -20.43 4.57 -6.90
N PRO A 490 -21.72 4.38 -6.56
CA PRO A 490 -22.48 5.39 -5.82
C PRO A 490 -21.91 5.68 -4.42
N LEU A 491 -21.30 4.68 -3.77
CA LEU A 491 -20.67 4.85 -2.45
C LEU A 491 -19.34 5.58 -2.54
N LEU A 492 -18.59 5.37 -3.62
CA LEU A 492 -17.42 6.18 -3.94
C LEU A 492 -17.83 7.65 -4.15
N LYS A 493 -18.93 7.89 -4.88
CA LYS A 493 -19.49 9.24 -5.07
C LYS A 493 -19.80 9.92 -3.74
N GLU A 494 -20.57 9.25 -2.88
CA GLU A 494 -20.94 9.75 -1.54
C GLU A 494 -19.71 10.10 -0.68
N PHE A 495 -18.73 9.19 -0.61
CA PHE A 495 -17.51 9.38 0.17
C PHE A 495 -16.66 10.57 -0.31
N LEU A 496 -16.54 10.74 -1.63
CA LEU A 496 -15.80 11.85 -2.23
C LEU A 496 -16.57 13.18 -2.14
N GLN A 497 -17.90 13.18 -2.29
CA GLN A 497 -18.73 14.38 -2.10
C GLN A 497 -18.64 14.91 -0.66
N LYS A 498 -18.60 14.00 0.33
CA LYS A 498 -18.40 14.36 1.73
C LYS A 498 -17.01 14.97 1.97
N ASN A 499 -15.96 14.36 1.42
CA ASN A 499 -14.58 14.81 1.64
C ASN A 499 -14.18 16.06 0.82
N PHE A 500 -14.82 16.30 -0.33
CA PHE A 500 -14.59 17.45 -1.19
C PHE A 500 -15.87 18.28 -1.45
N PRO A 501 -16.38 19.01 -0.44
CA PRO A 501 -17.48 19.95 -0.63
C PRO A 501 -17.27 20.92 -1.79
N GLU A 502 -18.37 21.31 -2.43
CA GLU A 502 -18.44 22.17 -3.62
C GLU A 502 -17.75 21.65 -4.88
N LEU A 503 -16.96 20.57 -4.84
CA LEU A 503 -16.46 19.91 -6.04
C LEU A 503 -17.55 19.03 -6.66
N GLY A 504 -17.80 19.17 -7.96
CA GLY A 504 -18.72 18.27 -8.66
C GLY A 504 -18.13 16.86 -8.76
N ILE A 505 -18.84 15.82 -8.31
CA ILE A 505 -18.34 14.44 -8.36
C ILE A 505 -19.17 13.62 -9.36
N VAL A 506 -18.54 13.25 -10.47
CA VAL A 506 -19.11 12.41 -11.51
C VAL A 506 -18.41 11.06 -11.48
N VAL A 507 -19.17 9.98 -11.22
CA VAL A 507 -18.62 8.63 -11.17
C VAL A 507 -19.20 7.80 -12.31
N MET A 508 -18.33 7.18 -13.11
CA MET A 508 -18.70 6.43 -14.32
C MET A 508 -18.06 5.04 -14.29
N HIS A 509 -18.61 4.08 -15.03
CA HIS A 509 -17.96 2.78 -15.20
C HIS A 509 -16.95 2.84 -16.33
N TRP A 510 -15.82 2.14 -16.21
CA TRP A 510 -14.77 2.12 -17.23
C TRP A 510 -15.26 1.66 -18.62
N GLU A 511 -16.30 0.81 -18.70
CA GLU A 511 -16.91 0.38 -19.96
C GLU A 511 -17.89 1.40 -20.58
N ASP A 512 -18.29 2.45 -19.85
CA ASP A 512 -19.27 3.41 -20.36
C ASP A 512 -18.64 4.22 -21.52
N LYS A 513 -19.17 4.06 -22.74
CA LYS A 513 -18.59 4.64 -23.97
C LYS A 513 -18.28 6.14 -23.84
N GLU A 514 -19.18 6.89 -23.24
CA GLU A 514 -19.03 8.34 -23.07
C GLU A 514 -17.78 8.71 -22.24
N LEU A 515 -17.44 7.91 -21.22
CA LEU A 515 -16.21 8.10 -20.45
C LEU A 515 -14.97 7.89 -21.33
N GLN A 516 -15.00 6.90 -22.23
CA GLN A 516 -13.90 6.67 -23.18
C GLN A 516 -13.74 7.83 -24.16
N ASP A 517 -14.85 8.35 -24.69
CA ASP A 517 -14.87 9.53 -25.55
C ASP A 517 -14.29 10.76 -24.79
N MET A 518 -14.63 10.96 -23.51
CA MET A 518 -14.02 12.01 -22.66
C MET A 518 -12.52 11.79 -22.39
N LYS A 519 -12.09 10.55 -22.11
CA LYS A 519 -10.66 10.21 -21.93
C LYS A 519 -9.88 10.47 -23.23
N GLU A 520 -10.46 10.23 -24.40
CA GLU A 520 -9.84 10.54 -25.69
C GLU A 520 -9.72 12.05 -25.94
N ALA A 521 -10.73 12.84 -25.56
CA ALA A 521 -10.66 14.30 -25.58
C ALA A 521 -9.50 14.81 -24.70
N GLN A 522 -9.39 14.34 -23.45
CA GLN A 522 -8.28 14.69 -22.54
C GLN A 522 -6.91 14.32 -23.11
N ARG A 523 -6.75 13.10 -23.66
CA ARG A 523 -5.52 12.66 -24.34
C ARG A 523 -5.18 13.49 -25.58
N THR A 524 -6.17 14.10 -26.23
CA THR A 524 -5.97 14.99 -27.38
C THR A 524 -5.50 16.36 -26.92
N THR A 525 -6.14 16.94 -25.90
CA THR A 525 -5.72 18.18 -25.25
C THR A 525 -4.30 18.09 -24.67
N LYS A 526 -3.95 16.95 -24.06
CA LYS A 526 -2.58 16.70 -23.56
C LYS A 526 -1.52 16.72 -24.68
N LYS A 527 -1.87 16.44 -25.94
CA LYS A 527 -0.95 16.55 -27.09
C LYS A 527 -0.82 17.98 -27.63
N SER A 528 -1.87 18.80 -27.51
CA SER A 528 -1.89 20.17 -28.05
C SER A 528 -1.47 21.23 -27.04
N GLU A 529 -1.84 21.08 -25.77
CA GLU A 529 -1.59 22.03 -24.68
C GLU A 529 -0.50 21.55 -23.72
N GLY A 530 -0.39 20.24 -23.52
CA GLY A 530 0.68 19.65 -22.75
C GLY A 530 2.03 20.00 -23.39
N ARG A 531 2.97 20.48 -22.57
CA ARG A 531 4.37 20.68 -23.01
C ARG A 531 4.90 19.31 -23.45
N MET A 532 5.01 19.07 -24.76
CA MET A 532 5.48 17.78 -25.28
C MET A 532 6.84 17.43 -24.67
N ILE A 533 6.85 16.39 -23.84
CA ILE A 533 8.05 15.90 -23.15
C ILE A 533 8.89 15.14 -24.18
N ASN A 534 9.77 15.87 -24.87
CA ASN A 534 10.82 15.28 -25.69
C ASN A 534 11.88 14.64 -24.77
N MET A 535 11.57 13.45 -24.26
CA MET A 535 12.52 12.62 -23.55
C MET A 535 13.62 12.18 -24.53
N VAL A 536 14.82 12.74 -24.40
CA VAL A 536 15.96 12.41 -25.26
C VAL A 536 16.47 11.01 -24.90
N MET A 537 15.81 9.98 -25.46
CA MET A 537 16.37 8.63 -25.50
C MET A 537 17.61 8.63 -26.37
N ASN A 538 18.79 8.52 -25.76
CA ASN A 538 20.02 8.33 -26.51
C ASN A 538 20.17 6.86 -26.93
N ARG A 539 19.45 6.47 -27.98
CA ARG A 539 19.75 5.30 -28.84
C ARG A 539 19.11 5.45 -30.22
N SER A 540 19.71 4.77 -31.19
CA SER A 540 19.53 4.95 -32.63
C SER A 540 18.09 4.96 -33.11
N GLN A 541 17.82 5.69 -34.19
CA GLN A 541 16.50 5.84 -34.81
C GLN A 541 15.85 4.49 -35.18
N SER A 542 14.88 4.06 -34.36
CA SER A 542 13.81 3.13 -34.74
C SER A 542 12.56 3.43 -33.90
N SER A 543 11.39 3.08 -34.44
CA SER A 543 10.09 3.64 -34.07
C SER A 543 9.63 3.33 -32.63
N ILE A 544 8.80 4.20 -32.06
CA ILE A 544 8.20 4.06 -30.72
C ILE A 544 7.44 2.73 -30.54
N SER A 545 6.88 2.15 -31.61
CA SER A 545 6.24 0.83 -31.59
C SER A 545 7.19 -0.33 -31.27
N SER A 546 8.49 -0.18 -31.49
CA SER A 546 9.50 -1.19 -31.16
C SER A 546 9.78 -1.27 -29.67
N ALA A 547 9.55 -0.20 -28.92
CA ALA A 547 9.67 -0.21 -27.46
C ALA A 547 8.51 -0.97 -26.82
N GLU A 548 7.28 -0.83 -27.35
CA GLU A 548 6.12 -1.60 -26.90
C GLU A 548 6.31 -3.10 -27.13
N SER A 549 6.84 -3.49 -28.30
CA SER A 549 7.14 -4.91 -28.59
C SER A 549 8.32 -5.47 -27.79
N GLU A 550 9.41 -4.71 -27.57
CA GLU A 550 10.52 -5.16 -26.70
C GLU A 550 10.11 -5.27 -25.21
N LEU A 551 9.07 -4.53 -24.79
CA LEU A 551 8.49 -4.63 -23.45
C LEU A 551 7.52 -5.82 -23.33
N ASP A 552 6.64 -6.03 -24.31
CA ASP A 552 5.80 -7.24 -24.40
C ASP A 552 6.66 -8.52 -24.47
N ASP A 553 7.76 -8.52 -25.24
CA ASP A 553 8.71 -9.63 -25.32
C ASP A 553 9.41 -9.89 -23.97
N ARG A 554 9.67 -8.84 -23.18
CA ARG A 554 10.21 -8.97 -21.82
C ARG A 554 9.16 -9.48 -20.85
N GLU A 555 7.91 -9.05 -20.95
CA GLU A 555 6.81 -9.61 -20.17
C GLU A 555 6.65 -11.11 -20.48
N ALA A 556 6.52 -11.47 -21.76
CA ALA A 556 6.43 -12.85 -22.23
C ALA A 556 7.63 -13.73 -21.82
N GLY A 557 8.85 -13.20 -21.86
CA GLY A 557 10.05 -13.90 -21.38
C GLY A 557 9.99 -14.22 -19.88
N TRP A 558 9.47 -13.31 -19.06
CA TRP A 558 9.28 -13.53 -17.63
C TRP A 558 8.08 -14.46 -17.35
N GLU A 559 7.03 -14.42 -18.17
CA GLU A 559 5.90 -15.37 -18.11
C GLU A 559 6.31 -16.81 -18.44
N GLN A 560 7.24 -16.99 -19.37
CA GLN A 560 7.87 -18.28 -19.67
C GLN A 560 8.86 -18.73 -18.56
N GLY A 561 9.00 -17.96 -17.48
CA GLY A 561 9.80 -18.33 -16.31
C GLY A 561 11.31 -18.19 -16.51
N GLN A 562 11.76 -17.47 -17.54
CA GLN A 562 13.18 -17.24 -17.80
C GLN A 562 13.83 -16.52 -16.60
N LYS A 563 15.00 -17.00 -16.17
CA LYS A 563 15.69 -16.49 -14.98
C LYS A 563 16.37 -15.15 -15.28
N SER A 564 16.23 -14.21 -14.36
CA SER A 564 17.02 -12.98 -14.38
C SER A 564 18.52 -13.30 -14.27
N LYS A 565 19.39 -12.53 -14.94
CA LYS A 565 20.86 -12.67 -14.80
C LYS A 565 21.32 -12.63 -13.34
N ARG A 566 20.63 -11.88 -12.49
CA ARG A 566 20.91 -11.78 -11.05
C ARG A 566 20.43 -13.02 -10.29
N GLU A 567 19.27 -13.57 -10.65
CA GLU A 567 18.69 -14.79 -10.09
C GLU A 567 19.56 -16.01 -10.40
N ALA A 568 19.97 -16.16 -11.66
CA ALA A 568 20.89 -17.23 -12.09
C ALA A 568 22.26 -17.16 -11.38
N ALA A 569 22.77 -15.94 -11.12
CA ALA A 569 24.02 -15.76 -10.38
C ALA A 569 23.91 -16.10 -8.89
N TYR A 570 22.79 -15.78 -8.23
CA TYR A 570 22.56 -16.18 -6.83
C TYR A 570 22.35 -17.70 -6.69
N GLU A 571 21.58 -18.32 -7.59
CA GLU A 571 21.33 -19.77 -7.55
C GLU A 571 22.61 -20.58 -7.84
N ALA A 572 23.50 -20.08 -8.70
CA ALA A 572 24.81 -20.65 -8.95
C ALA A 572 25.82 -20.46 -7.79
N LEU A 573 25.54 -19.54 -6.85
CA LEU A 573 26.34 -19.33 -5.64
C LEU A 573 25.96 -20.31 -4.52
N GLU A 574 24.69 -20.73 -4.47
CA GLU A 574 24.17 -21.69 -3.49
C GLU A 574 24.31 -23.16 -3.94
N ASP A 575 24.30 -23.43 -5.26
CA ASP A 575 24.43 -24.78 -5.83
C ASP A 575 25.50 -24.82 -6.94
N PRO A 576 26.71 -25.35 -6.65
CA PRO A 576 27.82 -25.43 -7.60
C PRO A 576 27.50 -26.20 -8.90
N HIS A 577 26.49 -27.07 -8.90
CA HIS A 577 26.12 -27.85 -10.08
C HIS A 577 25.35 -27.03 -11.13
N LYS A 578 24.74 -25.90 -10.73
CA LYS A 578 23.95 -25.02 -11.61
C LYS A 578 24.75 -23.92 -12.29
N VAL A 579 26.03 -23.77 -11.95
CA VAL A 579 26.95 -22.78 -12.56
C VAL A 579 26.97 -22.88 -14.10
N LYS A 580 26.89 -24.09 -14.66
CA LYS A 580 26.88 -24.30 -16.13
C LYS A 580 25.65 -23.73 -16.83
N ASP A 581 24.49 -23.75 -16.16
CA ASP A 581 23.25 -23.19 -16.71
C ASP A 581 23.23 -21.67 -16.60
N ALA A 582 23.75 -21.11 -15.50
CA ALA A 582 23.96 -19.68 -15.38
C ALA A 582 24.91 -19.14 -16.48
N VAL A 583 26.05 -19.79 -16.72
CA VAL A 583 27.02 -19.40 -17.76
C VAL A 583 26.39 -19.37 -19.16
N LYS A 584 25.55 -20.36 -19.52
CA LYS A 584 24.77 -20.34 -20.77
C LYS A 584 23.85 -19.12 -20.90
N THR A 585 23.27 -18.64 -19.79
CA THR A 585 22.40 -17.44 -19.77
C THR A 585 23.20 -16.14 -19.92
N PHE A 586 24.50 -16.14 -19.59
CA PHE A 586 25.38 -14.96 -19.75
C PHE A 586 26.03 -14.86 -21.14
N VAL A 587 26.33 -15.99 -21.80
CA VAL A 587 27.01 -16.03 -23.11
C VAL A 587 26.33 -17.03 -24.06
N PRO A 588 25.40 -16.58 -24.93
CA PRO A 588 24.82 -17.43 -25.97
C PRO A 588 25.84 -17.66 -27.09
N GLY A 589 26.33 -18.89 -27.26
CA GLY A 589 27.18 -19.26 -28.40
C GLY A 589 28.34 -20.23 -28.12
N MET A 590 28.67 -20.50 -26.85
CA MET A 590 29.80 -21.36 -26.51
C MET A 590 29.48 -22.85 -26.80
N ARG A 591 29.78 -23.32 -28.02
CA ARG A 591 29.77 -24.75 -28.36
C ARG A 591 30.89 -25.46 -27.59
N SER A 592 30.54 -26.55 -26.92
CA SER A 592 31.52 -27.50 -26.39
C SER A 592 32.11 -28.29 -27.56
N GLU A 593 33.36 -28.01 -27.93
CA GLU A 593 34.14 -28.98 -28.68
C GLU A 593 34.43 -30.18 -27.77
N ARG A 594 33.99 -31.37 -28.18
CA ARG A 594 34.52 -32.61 -27.64
C ARG A 594 35.73 -32.96 -28.48
N GLY A 595 36.93 -32.77 -27.94
CA GLY A 595 38.13 -33.38 -28.50
C GLY A 595 38.02 -34.90 -28.33
N GLU A 596 37.86 -35.64 -29.42
CA GLU A 596 38.02 -37.08 -29.40
C GLU A 596 39.49 -37.45 -29.18
N SER A 597 39.70 -38.52 -28.41
CA SER A 597 41.01 -39.06 -28.08
C SER A 597 41.78 -39.49 -29.34
N SER A 598 43.09 -39.20 -29.38
CA SER A 598 44.01 -39.77 -30.36
C SER A 598 45.42 -39.91 -29.78
N LYS A 599 45.68 -41.11 -29.24
CA LYS A 599 46.94 -41.65 -28.68
C LYS A 599 47.36 -41.15 -27.29
#